data_AF-A0A6C2DV28-F1
#
_entry.id   AF-A0A6C2DV28-F1
#
_cell.length_a   1.000
_cell.length_b   1.000
_cell.length_c   1.000
_cell.angle_alpha   90.00
_cell.angle_beta   90.00
_cell.angle_gamma   90.00
#
_symmetry.space_group_name_H-M   'P 1'
#
loop_
_entity.id
_entity.type
_entity.pdbx_description
1 polymer ?
#
loop_
_entity_poly.entity_id
_entity_poly.type
_entity_poly.pdbx_seq_one_letter_code
_entity_poly.pdbx_strand_id
1 'polypeptide(L)'
;MDDQSKNLCYLLWSQKHPRSKWSKVLATWIDSSETRAKELLNGEKLSDKEQQELGKHIEISKDDLEVLILGDLFEKYRSQYNIWQENILYLLNEILRYGQQGELAERLNIGDEVISNWKKRKHIPAKKHKEEIQKFFKISSCVDLEKEPIFLLSSPTNIDEKKQWLQERIGKIDDRELDRLFPALEKLLAEE
;
A
#
# COMPACT_ATOMS: atom_id res chain seq x y z
N MET A 1 4.29 6.12 6.55
CA MET A 1 4.84 4.77 6.40
C MET A 1 6.34 4.93 6.57
N ASP A 2 6.93 4.26 7.55
CA ASP A 2 8.38 4.21 7.71
C ASP A 2 9.02 3.40 6.58
N ASP A 3 10.33 3.58 6.39
CA ASP A 3 11.05 2.93 5.29
C ASP A 3 11.11 1.40 5.44
N GLN A 4 11.14 0.88 6.67
CA GLN A 4 11.23 -0.57 6.91
C GLN A 4 9.93 -1.29 6.54
N SER A 5 8.76 -0.76 6.93
CA SER A 5 7.46 -1.33 6.51
C SER A 5 7.26 -1.23 5.00
N LYS A 6 7.67 -0.12 4.38
CA LYS A 6 7.66 0.04 2.92
C LYS A 6 8.54 -1.01 2.24
N ASN A 7 9.73 -1.29 2.77
CA ASN A 7 10.63 -2.31 2.26
C ASN A 7 10.02 -3.72 2.37
N LEU A 8 9.36 -4.04 3.48
CA LEU A 8 8.64 -5.30 3.66
C LEU A 8 7.50 -5.45 2.65
N CYS A 9 6.68 -4.40 2.48
CA CYS A 9 5.63 -4.37 1.46
C CYS A 9 6.20 -4.54 0.04
N TYR A 10 7.33 -3.89 -0.26
CA TYR A 10 8.02 -4.03 -1.53
C TYR A 10 8.48 -5.47 -1.80
N LEU A 11 9.06 -6.15 -0.81
CA LEU A 11 9.48 -7.55 -0.96
C LEU A 11 8.30 -8.48 -1.24
N LEU A 12 7.21 -8.33 -0.49
CA LEU A 12 5.99 -9.14 -0.67
C LEU A 12 5.37 -8.90 -2.05
N TRP A 13 5.33 -7.63 -2.49
CA TRP A 13 4.84 -7.25 -3.79
C TRP A 13 5.73 -7.74 -4.95
N SER A 14 7.05 -7.57 -4.85
CA SER A 14 8.00 -7.96 -5.90
C SER A 14 8.06 -9.47 -6.11
N GLN A 15 7.82 -10.25 -5.05
CA GLN A 15 7.65 -11.71 -5.11
C GLN A 15 6.22 -12.15 -5.52
N LYS A 16 5.37 -11.21 -5.94
CA LYS A 16 4.01 -11.46 -6.47
C LYS A 16 3.05 -12.11 -5.47
N HIS A 17 3.23 -11.88 -4.17
CA HIS A 17 2.26 -12.32 -3.18
C HIS A 17 1.01 -11.42 -3.22
N PRO A 18 -0.21 -11.99 -3.23
CA PRO A 18 -1.44 -11.21 -3.14
C PRO A 18 -1.49 -10.41 -1.83
N ARG A 19 -1.95 -9.16 -1.89
CA ARG A 19 -1.97 -8.26 -0.72
C ARG A 19 -2.75 -8.83 0.46
N SER A 20 -3.87 -9.50 0.20
CA SER A 20 -4.68 -10.18 1.22
C SER A 20 -3.93 -11.27 2.00
N LYS A 21 -2.77 -11.73 1.50
CA LYS A 21 -1.93 -12.75 2.14
C LYS A 21 -0.63 -12.21 2.70
N TRP A 22 -0.34 -10.90 2.54
CA TRP A 22 0.93 -10.30 2.96
C TRP A 22 1.26 -10.57 4.44
N SER A 23 0.31 -10.34 5.35
CA SER A 23 0.51 -10.61 6.78
C SER A 23 0.84 -12.07 7.06
N LYS A 24 0.13 -13.00 6.41
CA LYS A 24 0.33 -14.43 6.60
C LYS A 24 1.68 -14.91 6.04
N VAL A 25 2.07 -14.40 4.86
CA VAL A 25 3.36 -14.73 4.25
C VAL A 25 4.49 -14.17 5.10
N LEU A 26 4.43 -12.90 5.49
CA LEU A 26 5.46 -12.28 6.33
C LEU A 26 5.59 -12.99 7.68
N ALA A 27 4.48 -13.35 8.32
CA ALA A 27 4.47 -14.13 9.56
C ALA A 27 5.25 -15.45 9.44
N THR A 28 5.16 -16.09 8.27
CA THR A 28 5.92 -17.31 7.97
C THR A 28 7.41 -17.01 7.81
N TRP A 29 7.77 -15.90 7.15
CA TRP A 29 9.17 -15.53 6.92
C TRP A 29 9.92 -15.15 8.21
N ILE A 30 9.24 -14.55 9.18
CA ILE A 30 9.85 -14.09 10.44
C ILE A 30 9.61 -15.05 11.61
N ASP A 31 9.00 -16.21 11.36
CA ASP A 31 8.59 -17.19 12.39
C ASP A 31 7.81 -16.54 13.55
N SER A 32 6.71 -15.86 13.23
CA SER A 32 5.89 -15.12 14.19
C SER A 32 4.39 -15.18 13.89
N SER A 33 3.59 -14.49 14.70
CA SER A 33 2.14 -14.43 14.52
C SER A 33 1.72 -13.50 13.36
N GLU A 34 0.55 -13.75 12.78
CA GLU A 34 -0.03 -12.86 11.76
C GLU A 34 -0.29 -11.45 12.32
N THR A 35 -0.65 -11.35 13.60
CA THR A 35 -0.82 -10.06 14.29
C THR A 35 0.48 -9.27 14.29
N ARG A 36 1.59 -9.91 14.67
CA ARG A 36 2.91 -9.29 14.66
C ARG A 36 3.33 -8.87 13.25
N ALA A 37 3.07 -9.70 12.24
CA ALA A 37 3.33 -9.32 10.85
C ALA A 37 2.51 -8.11 10.40
N LYS A 38 1.24 -7.98 10.83
CA LYS A 38 0.42 -6.79 10.55
C LYS A 38 0.99 -5.54 11.20
N GLU A 39 1.47 -5.65 12.44
CA GLU A 39 2.13 -4.53 13.15
C GLU A 39 3.36 -4.05 12.37
N LEU A 40 4.22 -4.97 11.91
CA LEU A 40 5.41 -4.65 11.12
C LEU A 40 5.05 -3.99 9.78
N LEU A 41 4.02 -4.49 9.08
CA LEU A 41 3.52 -3.86 7.84
C LEU A 41 2.90 -2.46 8.07
N ASN A 42 2.53 -2.14 9.31
CA ASN A 42 2.01 -0.83 9.71
C ASN A 42 3.07 0.08 10.33
N GLY A 43 4.31 -0.39 10.44
CA GLY A 43 5.46 0.41 10.81
C GLY A 43 6.08 0.17 12.18
N GLU A 44 5.70 -0.92 12.84
CA GLU A 44 6.52 -1.42 13.94
C GLU A 44 7.87 -1.93 13.43
N LYS A 45 8.90 -1.81 14.28
CA LYS A 45 10.27 -2.20 13.93
C LYS A 45 10.48 -3.70 14.06
N LEU A 46 11.28 -4.26 13.15
CA LEU A 46 11.79 -5.63 13.26
C LEU A 46 12.77 -5.74 14.42
N SER A 47 12.59 -6.76 15.25
CA SER A 47 13.61 -7.20 16.22
C SER A 47 14.77 -7.93 15.53
N ASP A 48 15.91 -8.03 16.20
CA ASP A 48 17.09 -8.72 15.65
C ASP A 48 16.81 -10.18 15.28
N LYS A 49 15.98 -10.87 16.07
CA LYS A 49 15.53 -12.24 15.76
C LYS A 49 14.71 -12.28 14.47
N GLU A 50 13.76 -11.37 14.32
CA GLU A 50 12.90 -11.31 13.12
C GLU A 50 13.73 -10.96 11.88
N GLN A 51 14.74 -10.09 11.99
CA GLN A 51 15.67 -9.78 10.90
C GLN A 51 16.49 -11.00 10.47
N GLN A 52 16.97 -11.80 11.43
CA GLN A 52 17.70 -13.04 11.15
C GLN A 52 16.84 -14.09 10.44
N GLU A 53 15.60 -14.29 10.89
CA GLU A 53 14.68 -15.23 10.22
C GLU A 53 14.31 -14.77 8.81
N LEU A 54 14.05 -13.47 8.64
CA LEU A 54 13.76 -12.87 7.34
C LEU A 54 14.90 -13.17 6.34
N GLY A 55 16.16 -13.04 6.77
CA GLY A 55 17.34 -13.35 5.95
C GLY A 55 17.49 -14.82 5.55
N LYS A 56 16.82 -15.77 6.24
CA LYS A 56 16.83 -17.19 5.86
C LYS A 56 15.77 -17.55 4.84
N HIS A 57 14.62 -16.88 4.90
CA HIS A 57 13.46 -17.21 4.08
C HIS A 57 13.41 -16.45 2.76
N ILE A 58 14.14 -15.35 2.66
CA ILE A 58 14.13 -14.51 1.47
C ILE A 58 15.40 -14.74 0.68
N GLU A 59 15.25 -15.08 -0.60
CA GLU A 59 16.34 -15.13 -1.58
C GLU A 59 16.79 -13.71 -1.99
N ILE A 60 17.25 -12.92 -1.03
CA ILE A 60 17.85 -11.61 -1.26
C ILE A 60 19.35 -11.62 -0.95
N SER A 61 20.10 -10.76 -1.63
CA SER A 61 21.51 -10.59 -1.36
C SER A 61 21.72 -10.03 0.07
N LYS A 62 22.91 -10.27 0.65
CA LYS A 62 23.27 -9.66 1.95
C LYS A 62 23.17 -8.14 1.90
N ASP A 63 23.58 -7.54 0.78
CA ASP A 63 23.50 -6.10 0.55
C ASP A 63 22.05 -5.60 0.53
N ASP A 64 21.11 -6.36 -0.01
CA ASP A 64 19.68 -6.01 0.01
C ASP A 64 19.08 -6.14 1.40
N LEU A 65 19.52 -7.12 2.20
CA LEU A 65 19.10 -7.26 3.59
C LEU A 65 19.57 -6.06 4.43
N GLU A 66 20.79 -5.58 4.21
CA GLU A 66 21.30 -4.37 4.88
C GLU A 66 20.48 -3.13 4.49
N VAL A 67 20.21 -2.95 3.20
CA VAL A 67 19.37 -1.84 2.70
C VAL A 67 17.94 -1.94 3.22
N LEU A 68 17.38 -3.14 3.38
CA LEU A 68 16.05 -3.33 3.96
C LEU A 68 15.95 -2.76 5.38
N ILE A 69 17.00 -2.95 6.18
CA ILE A 69 17.04 -2.57 7.60
C ILE A 69 17.38 -1.10 7.76
N LEU A 70 18.32 -0.59 6.95
CA LEU A 70 18.96 0.72 7.16
C LEU A 70 18.63 1.78 6.10
N GLY A 71 17.93 1.43 5.03
CA GLY A 71 17.67 2.34 3.91
C GLY A 71 16.31 2.10 3.24
N ASP A 72 16.22 2.50 1.97
CA ASP A 72 15.02 2.36 1.14
C ASP A 72 15.30 1.40 -0.02
N LEU A 73 14.90 0.14 0.18
CA LEU A 73 15.08 -0.93 -0.80
C LEU A 73 14.23 -0.67 -2.06
N PHE A 74 13.06 -0.06 -1.90
CA PHE A 74 12.24 0.32 -3.06
C PHE A 74 12.95 1.38 -3.90
N GLU A 75 13.56 2.39 -3.28
CA GLU A 75 14.27 3.45 -3.99
C GLU A 75 15.48 2.91 -4.76
N LYS A 76 16.23 1.95 -4.19
CA LYS A 76 17.32 1.24 -4.87
C LYS A 76 16.89 0.63 -6.20
N TYR A 77 15.67 0.10 -6.27
CA TYR A 77 15.13 -0.57 -7.45
C TYR A 77 14.09 0.25 -8.22
N ARG A 78 13.85 1.51 -7.83
CA ARG A 78 12.76 2.34 -8.36
C ARG A 78 12.80 2.51 -9.88
N SER A 79 14.01 2.64 -10.44
CA SER A 79 14.21 2.82 -11.89
C SER A 79 13.70 1.65 -12.73
N GLN A 80 13.49 0.48 -12.13
CA GLN A 80 12.96 -0.71 -12.80
C GLN A 80 11.43 -0.68 -12.94
N TYR A 81 10.75 0.25 -12.26
CA TYR A 81 9.29 0.27 -12.16
C TYR A 81 8.69 1.60 -12.59
N ASN A 82 7.60 1.50 -13.36
CA ASN A 82 6.77 2.66 -13.65
C ASN A 82 5.67 2.77 -12.59
N ILE A 83 5.87 3.64 -11.59
CA ILE A 83 4.95 3.81 -10.45
C ILE A 83 3.52 4.09 -10.89
N TRP A 84 3.35 4.91 -11.92
CA TRP A 84 2.03 5.18 -12.49
C TRP A 84 1.37 3.90 -12.99
N GLN A 85 2.09 3.09 -13.79
CA GLN A 85 1.55 1.83 -14.30
C GLN A 85 1.23 0.85 -13.16
N GLU A 86 2.10 0.71 -12.17
CA GLU A 86 1.89 -0.21 -11.04
C GLU A 86 0.71 0.22 -10.16
N ASN A 87 0.56 1.52 -9.91
CA ASN A 87 -0.59 2.06 -9.20
C ASN A 87 -1.89 1.77 -9.95
N ILE A 88 -1.93 1.97 -11.27
CA ILE A 88 -3.13 1.66 -12.05
C ILE A 88 -3.45 0.16 -12.02
N LEU A 89 -2.43 -0.70 -12.15
CA LEU A 89 -2.65 -2.15 -12.03
C LEU A 89 -3.21 -2.54 -10.67
N TYR A 90 -2.68 -1.95 -9.59
CA TYR A 90 -3.21 -2.15 -8.26
C TYR A 90 -4.68 -1.74 -8.16
N LEU A 91 -5.03 -0.53 -8.63
CA LEU A 91 -6.41 -0.05 -8.60
C LEU A 91 -7.35 -0.95 -9.42
N LEU A 92 -6.92 -1.39 -10.60
CA LEU A 92 -7.73 -2.20 -11.51
C LEU A 92 -7.90 -3.65 -11.07
N ASN A 93 -6.93 -4.22 -10.36
CA ASN A 93 -6.93 -5.63 -9.99
C ASN A 93 -7.39 -5.87 -8.56
N GLU A 94 -7.08 -4.96 -7.63
CA GLU A 94 -7.36 -5.14 -6.19
C GLU A 94 -8.52 -4.28 -5.69
N ILE A 95 -8.76 -3.11 -6.30
CA ILE A 95 -9.76 -2.14 -5.80
C ILE A 95 -11.03 -2.11 -6.66
N LEU A 96 -10.88 -2.23 -7.98
CA LEU A 96 -12.00 -2.20 -8.91
C LEU A 96 -12.96 -3.36 -8.64
N ARG A 97 -14.20 -3.05 -8.27
CA ARG A 97 -15.20 -4.09 -7.96
C ARG A 97 -15.71 -4.75 -9.24
N TYR A 98 -16.22 -5.96 -9.10
CA TYR A 98 -16.83 -6.68 -10.20
C TYR A 98 -17.95 -5.84 -10.85
N GLY A 99 -17.97 -5.76 -12.18
CA GLY A 99 -18.95 -4.98 -12.95
C GLY A 99 -18.62 -3.49 -13.13
N GLN A 100 -17.64 -2.93 -12.43
CA GLN A 100 -17.30 -1.50 -12.54
C GLN A 100 -16.38 -1.13 -13.71
N GLN A 101 -15.93 -2.12 -14.49
CA GLN A 101 -15.01 -1.87 -15.60
C GLN A 101 -15.64 -0.98 -16.69
N GLY A 102 -16.91 -1.24 -17.05
CA GLY A 102 -17.61 -0.43 -18.05
C GLY A 102 -17.85 1.00 -17.58
N GLU A 103 -18.19 1.19 -16.31
CA GLU A 103 -18.36 2.54 -15.73
C GLU A 103 -17.06 3.35 -15.78
N LEU A 104 -15.93 2.71 -15.47
CA LEU A 104 -14.61 3.34 -15.59
C LEU A 104 -14.29 3.68 -17.06
N ALA A 105 -14.59 2.78 -17.99
CA ALA A 105 -14.33 3.00 -19.42
C ALA A 105 -15.14 4.20 -19.96
N GLU A 106 -16.42 4.25 -19.61
CA GLU A 106 -17.33 5.33 -19.97
C GLU A 106 -16.84 6.68 -19.43
N ARG A 107 -16.49 6.76 -18.14
CA ARG A 107 -15.95 7.99 -17.54
C ARG A 107 -14.66 8.48 -18.20
N LEU A 108 -13.80 7.55 -18.61
CA LEU A 108 -12.55 7.87 -19.28
C LEU A 108 -12.71 8.13 -20.78
N ASN A 109 -13.91 7.91 -21.33
CA ASN A 109 -14.22 7.95 -22.75
C ASN A 109 -13.27 7.05 -23.58
N ILE A 110 -13.13 5.79 -23.13
CA ILE A 110 -12.33 4.74 -23.79
C ILE A 110 -13.14 3.44 -23.88
N GLY A 111 -12.68 2.47 -24.68
CA GLY A 111 -13.29 1.13 -24.71
C GLY A 111 -12.83 0.22 -23.57
N ASP A 112 -13.68 -0.72 -23.15
CA ASP A 112 -13.37 -1.75 -22.12
C ASP A 112 -12.12 -2.58 -22.44
N GLU A 113 -11.84 -2.78 -23.72
CA GLU A 113 -10.63 -3.46 -24.19
C GLU A 113 -9.34 -2.73 -23.81
N VAL A 114 -9.38 -1.39 -23.72
CA VAL A 114 -8.24 -0.56 -23.31
C VAL A 114 -7.90 -0.83 -21.85
N ILE A 115 -8.90 -0.88 -20.96
CA ILE A 115 -8.71 -1.25 -19.55
C ILE A 115 -8.17 -2.67 -19.44
N SER A 116 -8.71 -3.60 -20.23
CA SER A 116 -8.21 -4.98 -20.27
C SER A 116 -6.75 -5.06 -20.73
N ASN A 117 -6.33 -4.20 -21.66
CA ASN A 117 -4.94 -4.09 -22.10
C ASN A 117 -4.04 -3.46 -21.04
N TRP A 118 -4.54 -2.50 -20.25
CA TRP A 118 -3.82 -1.97 -19.08
C TRP A 118 -3.57 -3.07 -18.05
N LYS A 119 -4.60 -3.84 -17.67
CA LYS A 119 -4.46 -5.00 -16.75
C LYS A 119 -3.41 -6.01 -17.22
N LYS A 120 -3.29 -6.20 -18.54
CA LYS A 120 -2.32 -7.11 -19.18
C LYS A 120 -0.95 -6.46 -19.44
N ARG A 121 -0.71 -5.23 -18.97
CA ARG A 121 0.54 -4.46 -19.21
C ARG A 121 0.87 -4.23 -20.69
N LYS A 122 -0.10 -4.38 -21.60
CA LYS A 122 0.12 -4.17 -23.05
C LYS A 122 0.29 -2.68 -23.39
N HIS A 123 -0.36 -1.82 -22.61
CA HIS A 123 -0.26 -0.37 -22.76
C HIS A 123 -0.14 0.30 -21.39
N ILE A 124 0.56 1.44 -21.36
CA ILE A 124 0.62 2.31 -20.20
C ILE A 124 -0.56 3.28 -20.29
N PRO A 125 -1.36 3.43 -19.23
CA PRO A 125 -2.45 4.40 -19.20
C PRO A 125 -1.96 5.82 -19.48
N ALA A 126 -2.66 6.58 -20.31
CA ALA A 126 -2.28 7.95 -20.60
C ALA A 126 -2.54 8.86 -19.38
N LYS A 127 -1.58 9.74 -19.05
CA LYS A 127 -1.66 10.62 -17.89
C LYS A 127 -2.84 11.60 -17.92
N LYS A 128 -3.39 11.89 -19.11
CA LYS A 128 -4.61 12.70 -19.28
C LYS A 128 -5.83 12.14 -18.50
N HIS A 129 -5.81 10.84 -18.18
CA HIS A 129 -6.88 10.18 -17.43
C HIS A 129 -6.68 10.22 -15.91
N LYS A 130 -5.55 10.79 -15.42
CA LYS A 130 -5.15 10.72 -14.01
C LYS A 130 -6.21 11.26 -13.06
N GLU A 131 -6.70 12.46 -13.30
CA GLU A 131 -7.68 13.11 -12.42
C GLU A 131 -9.00 12.31 -12.35
N GLU A 132 -9.48 11.80 -13.48
CA GLU A 132 -10.73 11.05 -13.52
C GLU A 132 -10.57 9.66 -12.88
N ILE A 133 -9.41 9.01 -13.06
CA ILE A 133 -9.07 7.78 -12.33
C ILE A 133 -9.04 8.06 -10.82
N GLN A 134 -8.38 9.13 -10.36
CA GLN A 134 -8.35 9.47 -8.94
C GLN A 134 -9.76 9.68 -8.37
N LYS A 135 -10.61 10.44 -9.08
CA LYS A 135 -12.00 10.67 -8.70
C LYS A 135 -12.80 9.36 -8.64
N PHE A 136 -12.68 8.52 -9.65
CA PHE A 136 -13.40 7.25 -9.73
C PHE A 136 -13.08 6.34 -8.54
N PHE A 137 -11.80 6.17 -8.22
CA PHE A 137 -11.35 5.36 -7.09
C PHE A 137 -11.42 6.10 -5.74
N LYS A 138 -11.93 7.34 -5.72
CA LYS A 138 -12.01 8.22 -4.53
C LYS A 138 -10.67 8.34 -3.81
N ILE A 139 -9.61 8.48 -4.58
CA ILE A 139 -8.27 8.74 -4.08
C ILE A 139 -8.14 10.25 -3.85
N SER A 140 -7.54 10.65 -2.73
CA SER A 140 -7.29 12.07 -2.44
C SER A 140 -6.50 12.72 -3.57
N SER A 141 -6.89 13.94 -3.96
CA SER A 141 -6.20 14.74 -4.98
C SER A 141 -4.77 15.09 -4.57
N CYS A 142 -4.45 15.07 -3.27
CA CYS A 142 -3.11 15.30 -2.76
C CYS A 142 -2.13 14.16 -3.05
N VAL A 143 -2.62 12.96 -3.39
CA VAL A 143 -1.77 11.79 -3.68
C VAL A 143 -1.28 11.86 -5.12
N ASP A 144 0.03 11.98 -5.33
CA ASP A 144 0.60 11.93 -6.67
C ASP A 144 0.81 10.48 -7.14
N LEU A 145 -0.17 9.94 -7.89
CA LEU A 145 -0.12 8.57 -8.45
C LEU A 145 1.07 8.29 -9.37
N GLU A 146 1.87 9.29 -9.76
CA GLU A 146 3.09 9.07 -10.55
C GLU A 146 4.34 8.89 -9.68
N LYS A 147 4.28 9.31 -8.42
CA LYS A 147 5.44 9.34 -7.52
C LYS A 147 5.24 8.50 -6.27
N GLU A 148 4.02 8.41 -5.77
CA GLU A 148 3.65 7.69 -4.57
C GLU A 148 3.24 6.25 -4.90
N PRO A 149 3.96 5.22 -4.43
CA PRO A 149 3.66 3.83 -4.74
C PRO A 149 2.51 3.31 -3.87
N ILE A 150 1.27 3.71 -4.17
CA ILE A 150 0.08 3.27 -3.42
C ILE A 150 -0.14 1.75 -3.49
N PHE A 151 0.44 1.07 -4.49
CA PHE A 151 0.51 -0.39 -4.57
C PHE A 151 1.39 -1.03 -3.46
N LEU A 152 2.13 -0.25 -2.68
CA LEU A 152 2.87 -0.71 -1.49
C LEU A 152 2.20 -0.35 -0.16
N LEU A 153 1.12 0.44 -0.15
CA LEU A 153 0.45 0.80 1.09
C LEU A 153 -0.22 -0.42 1.73
N SER A 154 0.07 -0.66 3.01
CA SER A 154 -0.59 -1.65 3.85
C SER A 154 -1.96 -1.18 4.36
N SER A 155 -2.16 0.13 4.41
CA SER A 155 -3.40 0.79 4.81
C SER A 155 -4.32 1.12 3.62
N PRO A 156 -5.60 1.45 3.88
CA PRO A 156 -6.55 1.72 2.82
C PRO A 156 -6.20 2.95 1.98
N THR A 157 -6.47 2.88 0.68
CA THR A 157 -6.08 3.94 -0.28
C THR A 157 -7.25 4.87 -0.61
N ASN A 158 -8.49 4.38 -0.55
CA ASN A 158 -9.72 5.14 -0.77
C ASN A 158 -10.11 5.94 0.49
N ILE A 159 -10.61 7.17 0.31
CA ILE A 159 -11.10 8.05 1.39
C ILE A 159 -12.15 7.37 2.27
N ASP A 160 -13.10 6.64 1.70
CA ASP A 160 -14.17 5.98 2.45
C ASP A 160 -13.59 4.95 3.42
N GLU A 161 -12.66 4.13 2.94
CA GLU A 161 -11.98 3.13 3.75
C GLU A 161 -11.05 3.76 4.79
N LYS A 162 -10.40 4.89 4.46
CA LYS A 162 -9.60 5.66 5.43
C LYS A 162 -10.47 6.20 6.58
N LYS A 163 -11.66 6.72 6.27
CA LYS A 163 -12.63 7.18 7.29
C LYS A 163 -13.09 6.02 8.16
N GLN A 164 -13.45 4.88 7.56
CA GLN A 164 -13.84 3.70 8.31
C GLN A 164 -12.70 3.20 9.21
N TRP A 165 -11.48 3.15 8.69
CA TRP A 165 -10.30 2.76 9.45
C TRP A 165 -10.07 3.67 10.68
N LEU A 166 -10.23 4.99 10.51
CA LEU A 166 -10.14 5.94 11.62
C LEU A 166 -11.22 5.68 12.68
N GLN A 167 -12.47 5.49 12.25
CA GLN A 167 -13.59 5.20 13.15
C GLN A 167 -13.35 3.91 13.95
N GLU A 168 -12.92 2.83 13.28
CA GLU A 168 -12.61 1.56 13.94
C GLU A 168 -11.45 1.67 14.92
N ARG A 169 -10.44 2.49 14.60
CA ARG A 169 -9.29 2.68 15.49
C ARG A 169 -9.69 3.49 16.72
N ILE A 170 -10.40 4.61 16.54
CA ILE A 170 -10.92 5.44 17.63
C ILE A 170 -11.84 4.62 18.54
N GLY A 171 -12.76 3.83 17.96
CA GLY A 171 -13.68 2.99 18.73
C GLY A 171 -13.03 1.85 19.52
N LYS A 172 -11.73 1.55 19.29
CA LYS A 172 -10.95 0.56 20.03
C LYS A 172 -10.05 1.16 21.12
N ILE A 173 -9.93 2.50 21.16
CA ILE A 173 -9.17 3.18 22.20
C ILE A 173 -10.00 3.15 23.48
N ASP A 174 -9.39 2.78 24.61
CA ASP A 174 -10.08 2.84 25.90
C ASP A 174 -10.24 4.27 26.41
N ASP A 175 -11.18 4.50 27.32
CA ASP A 175 -11.53 5.83 27.80
C ASP A 175 -10.33 6.65 28.32
N ARG A 176 -9.37 6.00 29.00
CA ARG A 176 -8.21 6.70 29.57
C ARG A 176 -7.24 7.13 28.49
N GLU A 177 -7.00 6.26 27.52
CA GLU A 177 -6.14 6.59 26.40
C GLU A 177 -6.80 7.63 25.48
N LEU A 178 -8.13 7.58 25.32
CA LEU A 178 -8.89 8.59 24.58
C LEU A 178 -8.79 9.95 25.26
N ASP A 179 -9.04 10.05 26.57
CA ASP A 179 -8.90 11.31 27.33
C ASP A 179 -7.50 11.92 27.18
N ARG A 180 -6.47 11.07 27.13
CA ARG A 180 -5.08 11.50 26.94
C ARG A 180 -4.82 12.01 25.51
N LEU A 181 -5.36 11.33 24.49
CA LEU A 181 -5.10 11.64 23.07
C LEU A 181 -6.02 12.73 22.53
N PHE A 182 -7.22 12.89 23.11
CA PHE A 182 -8.28 13.75 22.59
C PHE A 182 -7.84 15.20 22.40
N PRO A 183 -7.14 15.87 23.34
CA PRO A 183 -6.71 17.26 23.12
C PRO A 183 -5.79 17.44 21.90
N ALA A 184 -4.94 16.45 21.64
CA ALA A 184 -4.06 16.49 20.47
C ALA A 184 -4.83 16.23 19.16
N LEU A 185 -5.77 15.28 19.19
CA LEU A 185 -6.65 15.00 18.05
C LEU A 185 -7.57 16.17 17.74
N GLU A 186 -8.16 16.79 18.76
CA GLU A 186 -9.01 17.97 18.64
C GLU A 186 -8.24 19.12 18.00
N LYS A 187 -7.03 19.41 18.48
CA LYS A 187 -6.19 20.45 17.87
C LYS A 187 -5.85 20.15 16.41
N LEU A 188 -5.47 18.91 16.10
CA LEU A 188 -5.10 18.49 14.75
C LEU A 188 -6.28 18.57 13.77
N LEU A 189 -7.51 18.34 14.26
CA LEU A 189 -8.73 18.41 13.46
C LEU A 189 -9.37 19.79 13.42
N ALA A 190 -9.02 20.69 14.34
CA ALA A 190 -9.51 22.07 14.38
C ALA A 190 -8.65 23.04 13.53
N GLU A 191 -7.44 22.64 13.12
CA GLU A 191 -6.60 23.38 12.17
C GLU A 191 -7.07 23.12 10.72
N GLU A 192 -8.23 23.67 10.36
CA GLU A 192 -8.68 23.90 8.96
C GLU A 192 -9.03 25.37 8.72
#